data_AF-A0A660L1T1-F1
#
_entry.id   AF-A0A660L1T1-F1
#
_cell.length_a   1.000
_cell.length_b   1.000
_cell.length_c   1.000
_cell.angle_alpha   90.00
_cell.angle_beta   90.00
_cell.angle_gamma   90.00
#
_symmetry.space_group_name_H-M   'P 1'
#
loop_
_entity.id
_entity.type
_entity.pdbx_description
1 polymer ?
#
loop_
_entity_poly.entity_id
_entity_poly.type
_entity_poly.pdbx_seq_one_letter_code
_entity_poly.pdbx_strand_id
1 'polypeptide(L)'
;MANPHRTRDGAIWGAALGASSGAVLAGAPGAVVGALVVAPASALAKPGALWGRILSSTLLCALLGAALGVALDPLPVAILVGALAGALGLRVLKLALGLAVGVAVGLLVDDAALAGALTALTYRCLAAIAYRRRPLVRIMAEAVPADELRYVVPFEARTRRVGADYVEQLAQLEGGTFVRNPPDVGILASLEALNGPEFDAALVHPRIREFYEHTSRFKLSIVPEWRTWMKPAYELFKRVVAEPLGQAAIPSNIEEAQRGMVSTIDTISFAEDQIDIRGWIRTFADTGDPIYVGIYTSFRHEGRGYVSVGFPIPRSNFTATLEPRG
;
A
#
# COMPACT_ATOMS: atom_id res chain seq x y z
N MET A 1 -15.28 25.12 1.78
CA MET A 1 -16.50 24.82 1.00
C MET A 1 -16.46 23.35 0.57
N ALA A 2 -17.56 22.60 0.71
CA ALA A 2 -17.59 21.19 0.31
C ALA A 2 -17.59 21.08 -1.22
N ASN A 3 -16.77 20.18 -1.77
CA ASN A 3 -16.71 19.94 -3.21
C ASN A 3 -18.07 19.39 -3.71
N PRO A 4 -18.78 20.07 -4.64
CA PRO A 4 -20.13 19.71 -5.07
C PRO A 4 -20.21 18.34 -5.76
N HIS A 5 -19.12 17.88 -6.39
CA HIS A 5 -19.06 16.53 -6.97
C HIS A 5 -19.08 15.45 -5.87
N ARG A 6 -18.35 15.69 -4.77
CA ARG A 6 -18.26 14.74 -3.65
C ARG A 6 -19.60 14.58 -2.92
N THR A 7 -20.32 15.68 -2.71
CA THR A 7 -21.64 15.63 -2.05
C THR A 7 -22.65 14.87 -2.90
N ARG A 8 -22.60 15.04 -4.22
CA ARG A 8 -23.45 14.30 -5.16
C ARG A 8 -23.11 12.82 -5.18
N ASP A 9 -21.83 12.47 -5.31
CA ASP A 9 -21.40 11.06 -5.33
C ASP A 9 -21.72 10.36 -4.00
N GLY A 10 -21.49 11.05 -2.87
CA GLY A 10 -21.86 10.54 -1.55
C GLY A 10 -23.36 10.29 -1.40
N ALA A 11 -24.20 11.17 -1.95
CA ALA A 11 -25.65 10.99 -1.94
C ALA A 11 -26.08 9.78 -2.80
N ILE A 12 -25.53 9.64 -4.01
CA ILE A 12 -25.86 8.56 -4.95
C ILE A 12 -25.47 7.20 -4.35
N TRP A 13 -24.21 7.05 -3.93
CA TRP A 13 -23.73 5.80 -3.34
C TRP A 13 -24.38 5.49 -2.00
N GLY A 14 -24.66 6.52 -1.19
CA GLY A 14 -25.41 6.39 0.04
C GLY A 14 -26.84 5.89 -0.19
N ALA A 15 -27.54 6.45 -1.19
CA ALA A 15 -28.88 6.01 -1.57
C ALA A 15 -28.88 4.55 -2.04
N ALA A 16 -27.94 4.17 -2.90
CA ALA A 16 -27.84 2.80 -3.41
C ALA A 16 -27.56 1.80 -2.28
N LEU A 17 -26.54 2.06 -1.44
CA LEU A 17 -26.21 1.18 -0.32
C LEU A 17 -27.35 1.09 0.69
N GLY A 18 -27.99 2.22 1.02
CA GLY A 18 -29.13 2.27 1.92
C GLY A 18 -30.33 1.52 1.36
N ALA A 19 -30.67 1.71 0.09
CA ALA A 19 -31.77 1.04 -0.57
C ALA A 19 -31.58 -0.47 -0.62
N SER A 20 -30.43 -0.94 -1.10
CA SER A 20 -30.15 -2.37 -1.22
C SER A 20 -30.13 -3.05 0.14
N SER A 21 -29.49 -2.46 1.14
CA SER A 21 -29.39 -3.04 2.48
C SER A 21 -30.73 -3.02 3.19
N GLY A 22 -31.49 -1.92 3.05
CA GLY A 22 -32.83 -1.80 3.60
C GLY A 22 -33.82 -2.78 2.94
N ALA A 23 -33.69 -3.02 1.64
CA ALA A 23 -34.50 -4.00 0.91
C ALA A 23 -34.33 -5.41 1.47
N VAL A 24 -33.10 -5.79 1.78
CA VAL A 24 -32.80 -7.08 2.38
C VAL A 24 -33.34 -7.18 3.80
N LEU A 25 -33.19 -6.12 4.61
CA LEU A 25 -33.54 -6.16 6.03
C LEU A 25 -35.05 -6.05 6.29
N ALA A 26 -35.79 -5.32 5.45
CA ALA A 26 -37.20 -5.03 5.70
C ALA A 26 -38.03 -4.88 4.41
N GLY A 27 -37.59 -5.48 3.31
CA GLY A 27 -38.31 -5.44 2.03
C GLY A 27 -38.43 -4.03 1.43
N ALA A 28 -39.42 -3.83 0.56
CA ALA A 28 -39.63 -2.55 -0.13
C ALA A 28 -39.72 -1.32 0.80
N PRO A 29 -40.40 -1.37 1.98
CA PRO A 29 -40.38 -0.26 2.93
C PRO A 29 -38.98 0.05 3.45
N GLY A 30 -38.19 -0.99 3.74
CA GLY A 30 -36.81 -0.84 4.16
C GLY A 30 -35.93 -0.20 3.10
N ALA A 31 -36.15 -0.51 1.82
CA ALA A 31 -35.41 0.09 0.71
C ALA A 31 -35.63 1.62 0.64
N VAL A 32 -36.89 2.05 0.79
CA VAL A 32 -37.24 3.48 0.78
C VAL A 32 -36.63 4.20 1.97
N VAL A 33 -36.81 3.66 3.18
CA VAL A 33 -36.26 4.26 4.41
C VAL A 33 -34.72 4.30 4.35
N GLY A 34 -34.09 3.22 3.93
CA GLY A 34 -32.64 3.12 3.80
C GLY A 34 -32.08 4.15 2.83
N ALA A 35 -32.70 4.33 1.66
CA ALA A 35 -32.30 5.35 0.70
C ALA A 35 -32.42 6.76 1.27
N LEU A 36 -33.57 7.07 1.88
CA LEU A 36 -33.88 8.41 2.42
C LEU A 36 -33.00 8.79 3.62
N VAL A 37 -32.56 7.82 4.43
CA VAL A 37 -31.72 8.08 5.60
C VAL A 37 -30.23 8.10 5.23
N VAL A 38 -29.76 7.14 4.42
CA VAL A 38 -28.32 6.96 4.17
C VAL A 38 -27.79 7.94 3.13
N ALA A 39 -28.60 8.37 2.17
CA ALA A 39 -28.20 9.37 1.17
C ALA A 39 -27.81 10.73 1.77
N PRO A 40 -28.65 11.40 2.58
CA PRO A 40 -28.27 12.67 3.21
C PRO A 40 -27.16 12.47 4.25
N ALA A 41 -27.17 11.37 5.00
CA ALA A 41 -26.10 11.05 5.95
C ALA A 41 -24.73 10.94 5.25
N SER A 42 -24.68 10.28 4.09
CA SER A 42 -23.44 10.11 3.31
C SER A 42 -22.99 11.40 2.61
N ALA A 43 -23.93 12.23 2.17
CA ALA A 43 -23.65 13.54 1.57
C ALA A 43 -23.08 14.55 2.58
N LEU A 44 -23.56 14.50 3.83
CA LEU A 44 -23.19 15.42 4.91
C LEU A 44 -22.05 14.90 5.80
N ALA A 45 -21.70 13.61 5.70
CA ALA A 45 -20.64 13.03 6.51
C ALA A 45 -19.28 13.69 6.26
N LYS A 46 -18.58 14.04 7.35
CA LYS A 46 -17.16 14.40 7.27
C LYS A 46 -16.36 13.17 6.80
N PRO A 47 -15.39 13.32 5.88
CA PRO A 47 -14.52 12.21 5.46
C PRO A 47 -13.89 11.52 6.67
N GLY A 48 -13.96 10.18 6.71
CA GLY A 48 -13.38 9.40 7.79
C GLY A 48 -14.13 9.44 9.13
N ALA A 49 -15.29 10.09 9.21
CA ALA A 49 -16.12 10.09 10.41
C ALA A 49 -16.40 8.66 10.88
N LEU A 50 -16.19 8.43 12.19
CA LEU A 50 -16.30 7.09 12.77
C LEU A 50 -17.70 6.50 12.58
N TRP A 51 -18.75 7.28 12.87
CA TRP A 51 -20.13 6.84 12.75
C TRP A 51 -20.49 6.46 11.31
N GLY A 52 -20.04 7.22 10.32
CA GLY A 52 -20.28 6.93 8.91
C GLY A 52 -19.63 5.61 8.50
N ARG A 53 -18.39 5.37 8.93
CA ARG A 53 -17.71 4.08 8.70
C ARG A 53 -18.38 2.91 9.44
N ILE A 54 -19.03 3.14 10.57
CA ILE A 54 -19.77 2.06 11.27
C ILE A 54 -21.04 1.75 10.49
N LEU A 55 -21.78 2.78 10.08
CA LEU A 55 -23.02 2.66 9.31
C LEU A 55 -22.77 1.94 7.97
N SER A 56 -21.80 2.40 7.18
CA SER A 56 -21.49 1.78 5.88
C SER A 56 -21.04 0.32 6.03
N SER A 57 -20.19 0.00 7.02
CA SER A 57 -19.81 -1.39 7.29
C SER A 57 -20.99 -2.26 7.68
N THR A 58 -21.92 -1.73 8.48
CA THR A 58 -23.13 -2.44 8.93
C THR A 58 -24.02 -2.78 7.73
N LEU A 59 -24.30 -1.80 6.87
CA LEU A 59 -25.13 -1.97 5.68
C LEU A 59 -24.50 -2.93 4.67
N LEU A 60 -23.19 -2.81 4.41
CA LEU A 60 -22.46 -3.76 3.57
C LEU A 60 -22.51 -5.19 4.11
N CYS A 61 -22.40 -5.36 5.43
CA CYS A 61 -22.48 -6.68 6.05
C CYS A 61 -23.91 -7.23 6.08
N ALA A 62 -24.94 -6.38 6.00
CA ALA A 62 -26.32 -6.81 5.79
C ALA A 62 -26.47 -7.46 4.40
N LEU A 63 -25.93 -6.82 3.35
CA LEU A 63 -25.92 -7.36 1.99
C LEU A 63 -25.11 -8.66 1.89
N LEU A 64 -23.92 -8.68 2.49
CA LEU A 64 -23.10 -9.88 2.56
C LEU A 64 -23.81 -11.01 3.31
N GLY A 65 -24.48 -10.69 4.42
CA GLY A 65 -25.28 -11.63 5.19
C GLY A 65 -26.42 -12.22 4.37
N ALA A 66 -27.14 -11.40 3.60
CA ALA A 66 -28.15 -11.85 2.65
C ALA A 66 -27.59 -12.84 1.62
N ALA A 67 -26.46 -12.48 1.01
CA ALA A 67 -25.85 -13.26 -0.05
C ALA A 67 -25.35 -14.62 0.47
N LEU A 68 -24.70 -14.63 1.64
CA LEU A 68 -24.25 -15.88 2.28
C LEU A 68 -25.44 -16.70 2.82
N GLY A 69 -26.50 -16.03 3.26
CA GLY A 69 -27.74 -16.65 3.75
C GLY A 69 -28.49 -17.49 2.72
N VAL A 70 -28.14 -17.38 1.43
CA VAL A 70 -28.63 -18.27 0.38
C VAL A 70 -28.13 -19.72 0.57
N ALA A 71 -26.96 -19.89 1.18
CA ALA A 71 -26.30 -21.19 1.33
C ALA A 71 -25.97 -21.57 2.77
N LEU A 72 -26.02 -20.62 3.71
CA LEU A 72 -25.58 -20.80 5.08
C LEU A 72 -26.64 -20.31 6.07
N ASP A 73 -26.76 -21.01 7.20
CA ASP A 73 -27.58 -20.56 8.31
C ASP A 73 -27.05 -19.25 8.94
N PRO A 74 -27.88 -18.49 9.67
CA PRO A 74 -27.49 -17.21 10.28
C PRO A 74 -26.26 -17.28 11.18
N LEU A 75 -26.07 -18.37 11.92
CA LEU A 75 -24.95 -18.55 12.83
C LEU A 75 -23.59 -18.63 12.09
N PRO A 76 -23.38 -19.54 11.11
CA PRO A 76 -22.20 -19.51 10.25
C PRO A 76 -21.94 -18.15 9.57
N VAL A 77 -23.01 -17.48 9.10
CA VAL A 77 -22.90 -16.15 8.49
C VAL A 77 -22.34 -15.13 9.47
N ALA A 78 -22.88 -15.07 10.69
CA ALA A 78 -22.40 -14.17 11.74
C ALA A 78 -20.93 -14.43 12.10
N ILE A 79 -20.54 -15.71 12.22
CA ILE A 79 -19.15 -16.10 12.51
C ILE A 79 -18.21 -15.63 11.39
N LEU A 80 -18.56 -15.85 10.12
CA LEU A 80 -17.75 -15.44 8.97
C LEU A 80 -17.60 -13.92 8.88
N VAL A 81 -18.70 -13.17 9.06
CA VAL A 81 -18.68 -11.71 9.07
C VAL A 81 -17.83 -11.19 10.23
N GLY A 82 -17.98 -11.78 11.41
CA GLY A 82 -17.17 -11.45 12.59
C GLY A 82 -15.68 -11.71 12.36
N ALA A 83 -15.34 -12.87 11.80
CA ALA A 83 -13.96 -13.24 11.44
C ALA A 83 -13.36 -12.25 10.44
N LEU A 84 -14.09 -11.91 9.38
CA LEU A 84 -13.67 -10.95 8.35
C LEU A 84 -13.41 -9.57 8.96
N ALA A 85 -14.36 -9.05 9.75
CA ALA A 85 -14.22 -7.75 10.41
C ALA A 85 -13.05 -7.72 11.41
N GLY A 86 -12.80 -8.85 12.08
CA GLY A 86 -11.66 -9.10 12.95
C GLY A 86 -10.31 -9.10 12.23
N ALA A 87 -10.22 -9.83 11.13
CA ALA A 87 -9.01 -10.01 10.32
C ALA A 87 -8.53 -8.69 9.69
N LEU A 88 -9.45 -7.86 9.22
CA LEU A 88 -9.15 -6.51 8.71
C LEU A 88 -8.48 -5.60 9.76
N GLY A 89 -8.58 -5.95 11.05
CA GLY A 89 -7.98 -5.21 12.15
C GLY A 89 -6.49 -5.50 12.41
N LEU A 90 -5.90 -6.49 11.71
CA LEU A 90 -4.49 -6.93 11.81
C LEU A 90 -3.99 -7.21 13.24
N ARG A 91 -4.90 -7.56 14.17
CA ARG A 91 -4.57 -7.94 15.56
C ARG A 91 -5.29 -9.24 15.91
N VAL A 92 -4.57 -10.21 16.47
CA VAL A 92 -5.14 -11.50 16.90
C VAL A 92 -6.33 -11.31 17.85
N LEU A 93 -6.23 -10.37 18.79
CA LEU A 93 -7.32 -10.04 19.73
C LEU A 93 -8.56 -9.44 19.04
N LYS A 94 -8.40 -8.78 17.89
CA LYS A 94 -9.54 -8.29 17.11
C LYS A 94 -10.22 -9.41 16.35
N LEU A 95 -9.45 -10.38 15.85
CA LEU A 95 -10.00 -11.60 15.25
C LEU A 95 -10.81 -12.41 16.28
N ALA A 96 -10.25 -12.63 17.47
CA ALA A 96 -10.94 -13.31 18.56
C ALA A 96 -12.22 -12.58 18.98
N LEU A 97 -12.18 -11.24 19.12
CA LEU A 97 -13.36 -10.43 19.40
C LEU A 97 -14.42 -10.56 18.29
N GLY A 98 -13.99 -10.52 17.03
CA GLY A 98 -14.88 -10.68 15.87
C GLY A 98 -15.60 -12.03 15.88
N LEU A 99 -14.88 -13.13 16.08
CA LEU A 99 -15.45 -14.47 16.20
C LEU A 99 -16.43 -14.57 17.38
N ALA A 100 -16.06 -14.05 18.55
CA ALA A 100 -16.92 -14.08 19.75
C ALA A 100 -18.22 -13.29 19.53
N VAL A 101 -18.15 -12.11 18.93
CA VAL A 101 -19.33 -11.31 18.57
C VAL A 101 -20.19 -12.04 17.54
N GLY A 102 -19.57 -12.66 16.53
CA GLY A 102 -20.28 -13.44 15.52
C GLY A 102 -21.05 -14.61 16.12
N VAL A 103 -20.46 -15.38 17.03
CA VAL A 103 -21.15 -16.45 17.76
C VAL A 103 -22.30 -15.89 18.59
N ALA A 104 -22.06 -14.85 19.39
CA ALA A 104 -23.09 -14.28 20.25
C ALA A 104 -24.30 -13.73 19.48
N VAL A 105 -24.07 -13.02 18.37
CA VAL A 105 -25.14 -12.48 17.52
C VAL A 105 -25.84 -13.60 16.75
N GLY A 106 -25.09 -14.55 16.19
CA GLY A 106 -25.64 -15.65 15.40
C GLY A 106 -26.53 -16.61 16.21
N LEU A 107 -26.39 -16.66 17.53
CA LEU A 107 -27.27 -17.41 18.43
C LEU A 107 -28.57 -16.68 18.79
N LEU A 108 -28.66 -15.38 18.51
CA LEU A 108 -29.78 -14.51 18.90
C LEU A 108 -30.65 -14.08 17.72
N VAL A 109 -30.26 -14.46 16.50
CA VAL A 109 -30.81 -13.91 15.26
C VAL A 109 -31.07 -15.04 14.28
N ASP A 110 -32.30 -15.08 13.77
CA ASP A 110 -32.76 -16.11 12.83
C ASP A 110 -32.68 -15.68 11.35
N ASP A 111 -32.30 -14.43 11.08
CA ASP A 111 -32.13 -13.90 9.72
C ASP A 111 -30.67 -13.63 9.38
N ALA A 112 -30.20 -14.16 8.25
CA ALA A 112 -28.79 -14.08 7.87
C ALA A 112 -28.31 -12.66 7.57
N ALA A 113 -29.16 -11.81 7.01
CA ALA A 113 -28.81 -10.42 6.73
C ALA A 113 -28.75 -9.59 8.02
N LEU A 114 -29.70 -9.79 8.92
CA LEU A 114 -29.71 -9.19 10.25
C LEU A 114 -28.50 -9.66 11.06
N ALA A 115 -28.14 -10.94 10.96
CA ALA A 115 -26.97 -11.53 11.62
C ALA A 115 -25.67 -10.87 11.15
N GLY A 116 -25.50 -10.68 9.83
CA GLY A 116 -24.37 -9.95 9.26
C GLY A 116 -24.32 -8.48 9.69
N ALA A 117 -25.45 -7.78 9.64
CA ALA A 117 -25.56 -6.39 10.04
C ALA A 117 -25.23 -6.18 11.53
N LEU A 118 -25.88 -6.92 12.43
CA LEU A 118 -25.71 -6.79 13.88
C LEU A 118 -24.32 -7.22 14.34
N THR A 119 -23.73 -8.24 13.69
CA THR A 119 -22.34 -8.63 13.97
C THR A 119 -21.38 -7.50 13.66
N ALA A 120 -21.49 -6.90 12.48
CA ALA A 120 -20.63 -5.80 12.07
C ALA A 120 -20.83 -4.56 12.96
N LEU A 121 -22.07 -4.20 13.25
CA LEU A 121 -22.40 -3.08 14.13
C LEU A 121 -21.80 -3.27 15.53
N THR A 122 -22.07 -4.42 16.15
CA THR A 122 -21.63 -4.75 17.51
C THR A 122 -20.11 -4.79 17.58
N TYR A 123 -19.46 -5.50 16.65
CA TYR A 123 -18.00 -5.56 16.58
C TYR A 123 -17.38 -4.18 16.41
N ARG A 124 -17.89 -3.35 15.48
CA ARG A 124 -17.32 -2.03 15.19
C ARG A 124 -17.49 -1.07 16.36
N CYS A 125 -18.61 -1.13 17.07
CA CYS A 125 -18.84 -0.36 18.30
C CYS A 125 -17.90 -0.80 19.43
N LEU A 126 -17.82 -2.10 19.72
CA LEU A 126 -16.92 -2.64 20.74
C LEU A 126 -15.45 -2.33 20.41
N ALA A 127 -15.04 -2.54 19.16
CA ALA A 127 -13.69 -2.23 18.72
C ALA A 127 -13.37 -0.73 18.81
N ALA A 128 -14.34 0.15 18.49
CA ALA A 128 -14.17 1.59 18.61
C ALA A 128 -14.05 2.07 20.06
N ILE A 129 -14.62 1.34 21.03
CA ILE A 129 -14.49 1.62 22.47
C ILE A 129 -13.17 1.04 22.99
N ALA A 130 -12.97 -0.27 22.83
CA ALA A 130 -11.83 -1.01 23.36
C ALA A 130 -10.48 -0.53 22.79
N TYR A 131 -10.44 -0.09 21.53
CA TYR A 131 -9.21 0.33 20.86
C TYR A 131 -9.12 1.85 20.63
N ARG A 132 -10.01 2.66 21.22
CA ARG A 132 -10.02 4.13 21.05
C ARG A 132 -8.67 4.77 21.37
N ARG A 133 -7.95 4.24 22.38
CA ARG A 133 -6.66 4.74 22.87
C ARG A 133 -5.47 3.89 22.44
N ARG A 134 -5.65 2.95 21.50
CA ARG A 134 -4.58 2.05 21.03
C ARG A 134 -4.41 2.14 19.50
N PRO A 135 -4.13 3.33 18.93
CA PRO A 135 -3.90 3.47 17.50
C PRO A 135 -2.75 2.54 17.06
N LEU A 136 -2.91 1.90 15.90
CA LEU A 136 -1.85 1.09 15.26
C LEU A 136 -0.87 1.99 14.51
N VAL A 137 -1.40 2.98 13.80
CA VAL A 137 -0.66 3.91 12.96
C VAL A 137 -1.30 5.28 13.13
N ARG A 138 -0.48 6.30 13.33
CA ARG A 138 -0.91 7.71 13.29
C ARG A 138 -0.52 8.25 11.92
N ILE A 139 -1.48 8.32 11.01
CA ILE A 139 -1.27 8.94 9.70
C ILE A 139 -1.57 10.43 9.88
N MET A 140 -0.52 11.26 9.87
CA MET A 140 -0.67 12.70 9.70
C MET A 140 -0.45 13.01 8.21
N ALA A 141 -1.42 13.69 7.61
CA ALA A 141 -1.30 14.22 6.27
C ALA A 141 -1.36 15.74 6.39
N GLU A 142 -0.23 16.37 6.18
CA GLU A 142 -0.09 17.82 6.09
C GLU A 142 0.32 18.15 4.66
N ALA A 143 -0.34 19.15 4.06
CA ALA A 143 0.04 19.62 2.73
C ALA A 143 1.26 20.53 2.89
N VAL A 144 2.43 20.00 2.53
CA VAL A 144 3.71 20.70 2.63
C VAL A 144 4.22 20.97 1.20
N PRO A 145 4.79 22.16 0.92
CA PRO A 145 5.47 22.44 -0.34
C PRO A 145 6.56 21.40 -0.66
N ALA A 146 6.72 21.03 -1.93
CA ALA A 146 7.62 19.96 -2.34
C ALA A 146 9.11 20.26 -2.06
N ASP A 147 9.48 21.54 -2.07
CA ASP A 147 10.82 22.05 -1.76
C ASP A 147 11.20 21.91 -0.27
N GLU A 148 10.21 21.85 0.62
CA GLU A 148 10.42 21.53 2.03
C GLU A 148 10.59 20.01 2.26
N LEU A 149 10.12 19.18 1.33
CA LEU A 149 10.15 17.72 1.40
C LEU A 149 11.43 17.13 0.78
N ARG A 150 12.60 17.60 1.22
CA ARG A 150 13.92 17.17 0.69
C ARG A 150 14.19 15.67 0.78
N TYR A 151 13.45 14.97 1.64
CA TYR A 151 13.55 13.54 1.82
C TYR A 151 12.75 12.73 0.79
N VAL A 152 11.77 13.34 0.10
CA VAL A 152 10.91 12.67 -0.88
C VAL A 152 11.60 12.58 -2.23
N VAL A 153 11.51 11.43 -2.87
CA VAL A 153 11.89 11.25 -4.28
C VAL A 153 10.63 11.46 -5.12
N PRO A 154 10.46 12.62 -5.79
CA PRO A 154 9.16 13.05 -6.30
C PRO A 154 8.78 12.43 -7.65
N PHE A 155 9.33 11.26 -7.99
CA PHE A 155 9.12 10.63 -9.28
C PHE A 155 8.04 9.54 -9.17
N GLU A 156 6.89 9.80 -9.77
CA GLU A 156 5.79 8.84 -9.90
C GLU A 156 5.81 8.12 -11.25
N ALA A 157 5.08 7.02 -11.36
CA ALA A 157 4.82 6.41 -12.66
C ALA A 157 3.56 7.01 -13.31
N ARG A 158 3.68 7.38 -14.59
CA ARG A 158 2.55 7.82 -15.43
C ARG A 158 1.75 6.66 -16.01
N THR A 159 2.34 5.47 -16.05
CA THR A 159 1.74 4.22 -16.51
C THR A 159 1.12 3.43 -15.35
N ARG A 160 0.30 2.42 -15.68
CA ARG A 160 -0.29 1.50 -14.68
C ARG A 160 0.70 0.45 -14.15
N ARG A 161 1.75 0.16 -14.92
CA ARG A 161 2.79 -0.82 -14.61
C ARG A 161 4.15 -0.17 -14.80
N VAL A 162 5.01 -0.28 -13.81
CA VAL A 162 6.39 0.20 -13.85
C VAL A 162 7.25 -0.83 -14.56
N GLY A 163 7.82 -0.48 -15.71
CA GLY A 163 8.69 -1.35 -16.49
C GLY A 163 10.17 -1.02 -16.33
N ALA A 164 11.04 -1.82 -16.94
CA ALA A 164 12.48 -1.55 -17.01
C ALA A 164 12.81 -0.28 -17.79
N ASP A 165 11.89 0.19 -18.62
CA ASP A 165 11.94 1.44 -19.39
C ASP A 165 11.54 2.69 -18.59
N TYR A 166 11.18 2.54 -17.30
CA TYR A 166 10.71 3.64 -16.47
C TYR A 166 11.69 4.84 -16.44
N VAL A 167 12.99 4.59 -16.30
CA VAL A 167 14.00 5.65 -16.19
C VAL A 167 14.14 6.42 -17.52
N GLU A 168 13.98 5.72 -18.65
CA GLU A 168 13.95 6.33 -19.98
C GLU A 168 12.70 7.22 -20.14
N GLN A 169 11.53 6.74 -19.72
CA GLN A 169 10.30 7.54 -19.71
C GLN A 169 10.45 8.78 -18.81
N LEU A 170 11.07 8.62 -17.64
CA LEU A 170 11.33 9.73 -16.73
C LEU A 170 12.24 10.78 -17.36
N ALA A 171 13.32 10.36 -18.04
CA ALA A 171 14.22 11.27 -18.74
C ALA A 171 13.50 12.07 -19.83
N GLN A 172 12.61 11.43 -20.59
CA GLN A 172 11.80 12.11 -21.60
C GLN A 172 10.84 13.14 -21.00
N LEU A 173 10.28 12.88 -19.82
CA LEU A 173 9.37 13.78 -19.14
C LEU A 173 10.08 15.00 -18.53
N GLU A 174 11.25 14.78 -17.93
CA GLU A 174 12.03 15.82 -17.25
C GLU A 174 13.00 16.55 -18.20
N GLY A 175 13.15 16.09 -19.44
CA GLY A 175 14.04 16.67 -20.44
C GLY A 175 15.53 16.37 -20.22
N GLY A 176 15.85 15.26 -19.55
CA GLY A 176 17.22 14.83 -19.29
C GLY A 176 17.79 13.86 -20.33
N THR A 177 19.11 13.72 -20.38
CA THR A 177 19.79 12.73 -21.23
C THR A 177 19.82 11.39 -20.52
N PHE A 178 19.23 10.37 -21.16
CA PHE A 178 19.18 8.99 -20.66
C PHE A 178 20.37 8.16 -21.14
N VAL A 179 20.97 7.39 -20.22
CA VAL A 179 21.95 6.36 -20.57
C VAL A 179 21.57 5.06 -19.86
N ARG A 180 21.42 3.98 -20.65
CA ARG A 180 21.11 2.64 -20.14
C ARG A 180 22.38 1.94 -19.69
N ASN A 181 22.39 1.45 -18.45
CA ASN A 181 23.46 0.65 -17.86
C ASN A 181 24.90 1.12 -18.18
N PRO A 182 25.26 2.41 -17.98
CA PRO A 182 26.64 2.85 -18.13
C PRO A 182 27.60 2.00 -17.28
N PRO A 183 28.81 1.71 -17.80
CA PRO A 183 29.83 1.05 -17.02
C PRO A 183 30.25 1.95 -15.85
N ASP A 184 30.69 1.32 -14.78
CA ASP A 184 31.32 2.00 -13.65
C ASP A 184 30.50 3.02 -12.86
N VAL A 185 29.19 2.78 -12.72
CA VAL A 185 28.26 3.65 -11.99
C VAL A 185 27.66 2.90 -10.81
N GLY A 186 27.55 3.58 -9.66
CA GLY A 186 26.85 3.09 -8.48
C GLY A 186 25.54 3.80 -8.22
N ILE A 187 24.83 3.31 -7.20
CA ILE A 187 23.60 3.94 -6.67
C ILE A 187 23.88 5.28 -5.98
N LEU A 188 25.14 5.53 -5.60
CA LEU A 188 25.62 6.81 -5.08
C LEU A 188 26.79 7.33 -5.92
N ALA A 189 26.90 8.65 -6.05
CA ALA A 189 28.08 9.28 -6.66
C ALA A 189 29.32 9.08 -5.80
N SER A 190 29.16 9.33 -4.49
CA SER A 190 30.15 9.01 -3.48
C SER A 190 29.48 8.82 -2.13
N LEU A 191 30.00 7.89 -1.32
CA LEU A 191 29.61 7.75 0.10
C LEU A 191 29.96 8.99 0.92
N GLU A 192 30.93 9.80 0.50
CA GLU A 192 31.30 11.03 1.20
C GLU A 192 30.16 12.05 1.24
N ALA A 193 29.23 12.00 0.28
CA ALA A 193 28.00 12.79 0.31
C ALA A 193 27.16 12.53 1.57
N LEU A 194 27.32 11.35 2.19
CA LEU A 194 26.62 10.91 3.39
C LEU A 194 27.31 11.32 4.70
N ASN A 195 28.53 11.89 4.65
CA ASN A 195 29.27 12.30 5.85
C ASN A 195 28.47 13.23 6.76
N GLY A 196 28.54 12.99 8.06
CA GLY A 196 27.88 13.77 9.10
C GLY A 196 28.45 13.47 10.49
N PRO A 197 27.89 14.07 11.56
CA PRO A 197 28.39 13.89 12.92
C PRO A 197 28.41 12.44 13.43
N GLU A 198 27.57 11.58 12.88
CA GLU A 198 27.40 10.17 13.29
C GLU A 198 27.83 9.17 12.20
N PHE A 199 28.43 9.64 11.10
CA PHE A 199 28.86 8.79 10.00
C PHE A 199 30.07 9.38 9.27
N ASP A 200 31.14 8.58 9.16
CA ASP A 200 32.34 8.90 8.40
C ASP A 200 32.58 7.81 7.34
N ALA A 201 32.48 8.21 6.06
CA ALA A 201 32.70 7.36 4.91
C ALA A 201 34.13 6.79 4.85
N ALA A 202 35.12 7.44 5.47
CA ALA A 202 36.50 6.95 5.51
C ALA A 202 36.65 5.71 6.41
N LEU A 203 35.73 5.50 7.36
CA LEU A 203 35.70 4.34 8.24
C LEU A 203 34.98 3.14 7.60
N VAL A 204 34.27 3.35 6.49
CA VAL A 204 33.54 2.29 5.79
C VAL A 204 34.53 1.36 5.08
N HIS A 205 34.32 0.06 5.25
CA HIS A 205 35.16 -0.95 4.61
C HIS A 205 35.21 -0.74 3.07
N PRO A 206 36.38 -0.76 2.43
CA PRO A 206 36.52 -0.43 1.00
C PRO A 206 35.61 -1.20 0.05
N ARG A 207 35.33 -2.48 0.34
CA ARG A 207 34.39 -3.30 -0.46
C ARG A 207 32.94 -2.83 -0.39
N ILE A 208 32.53 -2.24 0.74
CA ILE A 208 31.18 -1.67 0.88
C ILE A 208 31.13 -0.38 0.06
N ARG A 209 32.17 0.46 0.17
CA ARG A 209 32.30 1.68 -0.65
C ARG A 209 32.26 1.36 -2.14
N GLU A 210 33.06 0.40 -2.59
CA GLU A 210 33.07 -0.10 -3.97
C GLU A 210 31.66 -0.51 -4.44
N PHE A 211 30.89 -1.20 -3.60
CA PHE A 211 29.53 -1.62 -3.96
C PHE A 211 28.56 -0.45 -4.15
N TYR A 212 28.60 0.56 -3.28
CA TYR A 212 27.69 1.70 -3.35
C TYR A 212 28.06 2.69 -4.46
N GLU A 213 29.37 2.90 -4.69
CA GLU A 213 29.90 3.84 -5.68
C GLU A 213 30.01 3.23 -7.08
N HIS A 214 30.13 1.89 -7.20
CA HIS A 214 30.31 1.17 -8.46
C HIS A 214 29.41 -0.07 -8.58
N THR A 215 28.14 0.05 -8.19
CA THR A 215 27.15 -1.03 -8.18
C THR A 215 27.03 -1.79 -9.51
N SER A 216 27.23 -1.12 -10.65
CA SER A 216 27.17 -1.76 -11.99
C SER A 216 28.23 -2.85 -12.19
N ARG A 217 29.31 -2.86 -11.40
CA ARG A 217 30.34 -3.92 -11.42
C ARG A 217 29.90 -5.23 -10.73
N PHE A 218 28.80 -5.20 -9.98
CA PHE A 218 28.35 -6.33 -9.17
C PHE A 218 27.13 -7.03 -9.78
N LYS A 219 27.13 -8.37 -9.72
CA LYS A 219 25.94 -9.18 -9.95
C LYS A 219 25.32 -9.55 -8.61
N LEU A 220 24.08 -9.15 -8.39
CA LEU A 220 23.37 -9.42 -7.15
C LEU A 220 22.30 -10.50 -7.38
N SER A 221 22.38 -11.58 -6.61
CA SER A 221 21.37 -12.63 -6.56
C SER A 221 20.65 -12.60 -5.21
N ILE A 222 19.35 -12.87 -5.20
CA ILE A 222 18.51 -12.94 -4.01
C ILE A 222 17.92 -14.34 -4.00
N VAL A 223 18.20 -15.07 -2.91
CA VAL A 223 17.53 -16.34 -2.61
C VAL A 223 16.65 -16.09 -1.39
N PRO A 224 15.33 -15.92 -1.58
CA PRO A 224 14.45 -15.56 -0.49
C PRO A 224 14.02 -16.80 0.31
N GLU A 225 14.24 -16.76 1.63
CA GLU A 225 13.80 -17.79 2.56
C GLU A 225 12.43 -17.43 3.15
N TRP A 226 11.37 -18.02 2.59
CA TRP A 226 10.01 -17.78 3.05
C TRP A 226 9.58 -18.80 4.10
N ARG A 227 9.01 -18.32 5.21
CA ARG A 227 8.25 -19.16 6.14
C ARG A 227 7.08 -19.80 5.40
N THR A 228 6.89 -21.11 5.52
CA THR A 228 5.91 -21.89 4.73
C THR A 228 4.49 -21.33 4.80
N TRP A 229 4.06 -20.80 5.96
CA TRP A 229 2.73 -20.23 6.13
C TRP A 229 2.56 -18.84 5.49
N MET A 230 3.65 -18.09 5.23
CA MET A 230 3.60 -16.78 4.58
C MET A 230 3.55 -16.88 3.06
N LYS A 231 4.11 -17.96 2.49
CA LYS A 231 4.15 -18.19 1.03
C LYS A 231 2.80 -18.00 0.32
N PRO A 232 1.68 -18.61 0.75
CA PRO A 232 0.41 -18.47 0.03
C PRO A 232 -0.13 -17.03 0.06
N ALA A 233 0.04 -16.32 1.18
CA ALA A 233 -0.38 -14.92 1.28
C ALA A 233 0.48 -14.02 0.37
N TYR A 234 1.79 -14.27 0.33
CA TYR A 234 2.69 -13.53 -0.54
C TYR A 234 2.45 -13.83 -2.02
N GLU A 235 2.21 -15.09 -2.40
CA GLU A 235 1.86 -15.47 -3.78
C GLU A 235 0.61 -14.73 -4.28
N LEU A 236 -0.41 -14.63 -3.43
CA LEU A 236 -1.62 -13.87 -3.75
C LEU A 236 -1.30 -12.38 -3.92
N PHE A 237 -0.54 -11.79 -2.99
CA PHE A 237 -0.09 -10.40 -3.09
C PHE A 237 0.73 -10.15 -4.35
N LYS A 238 1.65 -11.06 -4.68
CA LYS A 238 2.54 -10.97 -5.84
C LYS A 238 1.73 -10.87 -7.13
N ARG A 239 0.75 -11.77 -7.32
CA ARG A 239 -0.08 -11.83 -8.53
C ARG A 239 -1.09 -10.69 -8.64
N VAL A 240 -1.68 -10.27 -7.52
CA VAL A 240 -2.78 -9.28 -7.53
C VAL A 240 -2.26 -7.85 -7.45
N VAL A 241 -1.10 -7.64 -6.83
CA VAL A 241 -0.53 -6.31 -6.56
C VAL A 241 0.83 -6.14 -7.22
N ALA A 242 1.81 -6.99 -6.87
CA ALA A 242 3.21 -6.73 -7.24
C ALA A 242 3.48 -6.78 -8.75
N GLU A 243 3.06 -7.86 -9.43
CA GLU A 243 3.28 -8.07 -10.86
C GLU A 243 2.51 -7.05 -11.73
N PRO A 244 1.21 -6.77 -11.49
CA PRO A 244 0.50 -5.71 -12.22
C PRO A 244 1.12 -4.33 -12.02
N LEU A 245 1.69 -4.07 -10.84
CA LEU A 245 2.35 -2.81 -10.50
C LEU A 245 3.75 -2.72 -11.11
N GLY A 246 4.41 -3.85 -11.34
CA GLY A 246 5.82 -3.92 -11.74
C GLY A 246 6.79 -3.57 -10.60
N GLN A 247 6.36 -3.78 -9.35
CA GLN A 247 7.14 -3.45 -8.15
C GLN A 247 6.98 -4.53 -7.09
N ALA A 248 8.05 -4.78 -6.34
CA ALA A 248 8.10 -5.75 -5.23
C ALA A 248 7.73 -7.20 -5.61
N ALA A 249 7.95 -7.61 -6.87
CA ALA A 249 7.71 -8.97 -7.35
C ALA A 249 8.90 -9.90 -7.06
N ILE A 250 9.30 -9.99 -5.79
CA ILE A 250 10.43 -10.82 -5.33
C ILE A 250 10.13 -12.31 -5.60
N PRO A 251 11.12 -13.12 -6.01
CA PRO A 251 10.95 -14.56 -6.18
C PRO A 251 10.29 -15.22 -4.95
N SER A 252 9.34 -16.12 -5.15
CA SER A 252 8.65 -16.80 -4.05
C SER A 252 9.12 -18.25 -3.84
N ASN A 253 9.80 -18.80 -4.84
CA ASN A 253 10.25 -20.18 -4.88
C ASN A 253 11.69 -20.29 -5.43
N ILE A 254 12.29 -21.47 -5.23
CA ILE A 254 13.68 -21.74 -5.60
C ILE A 254 13.84 -21.72 -7.12
N GLU A 255 12.85 -22.23 -7.88
CA GLU A 255 12.89 -22.22 -9.35
C GLU A 255 12.95 -20.80 -9.91
N GLU A 256 12.16 -19.86 -9.38
CA GLU A 256 12.19 -18.45 -9.74
C GLU A 256 13.51 -17.78 -9.34
N ALA A 257 14.08 -18.13 -8.19
CA ALA A 257 15.40 -17.65 -7.82
C ALA A 257 16.50 -18.18 -8.76
N GLN A 258 16.33 -19.40 -9.27
CA GLN A 258 17.25 -20.04 -10.22
C GLN A 258 17.14 -19.49 -11.65
N ARG A 259 16.03 -18.84 -12.03
CA ARG A 259 15.89 -18.14 -13.34
C ARG A 259 16.94 -17.03 -13.51
N GLY A 260 17.54 -16.57 -12.42
CA GLY A 260 18.53 -15.50 -12.42
C GLY A 260 17.89 -14.13 -12.54
N MET A 261 18.65 -13.12 -12.15
CA MET A 261 18.21 -11.73 -12.19
C MET A 261 19.24 -10.90 -12.93
N VAL A 262 18.76 -9.92 -13.68
CA VAL A 262 19.57 -8.87 -14.27
C VAL A 262 19.38 -7.62 -13.43
N SER A 263 20.51 -6.98 -13.10
CA SER A 263 20.56 -5.77 -12.29
C SER A 263 21.31 -4.72 -13.09
N THR A 264 20.65 -3.61 -13.42
CA THR A 264 21.22 -2.49 -14.17
C THR A 264 21.03 -1.18 -13.44
N ILE A 265 21.97 -0.26 -13.64
CA ILE A 265 21.85 1.12 -13.17
C ILE A 265 21.64 2.00 -14.40
N ASP A 266 20.49 2.61 -14.54
CA ASP A 266 20.24 3.60 -15.60
C ASP A 266 20.40 5.01 -15.02
N THR A 267 20.89 5.94 -15.84
CA THR A 267 21.22 7.29 -15.40
C THR A 267 20.51 8.36 -16.20
N ILE A 268 20.19 9.47 -15.54
CA ILE A 268 19.70 10.69 -16.18
C ILE A 268 20.61 11.84 -15.78
N SER A 269 21.00 12.63 -16.77
CA SER A 269 21.81 13.84 -16.64
C SER A 269 21.06 15.04 -17.20
N PHE A 270 20.96 16.13 -16.43
CA PHE A 270 20.37 17.40 -16.89
C PHE A 270 21.45 18.39 -17.36
N ALA A 271 22.69 18.21 -16.92
CA ALA A 271 23.86 18.94 -17.36
C ALA A 271 24.94 17.96 -17.85
N GLU A 272 25.85 18.44 -18.70
CA GLU A 272 27.01 17.66 -19.13
C GLU A 272 27.84 17.22 -17.91
N ASP A 273 28.34 15.98 -17.95
CA ASP A 273 29.24 15.37 -16.96
C ASP A 273 28.71 15.24 -15.52
N GLN A 274 27.40 15.42 -15.29
CA GLN A 274 26.77 15.18 -13.98
C GLN A 274 25.63 14.18 -14.07
N ILE A 275 25.72 13.09 -13.32
CA ILE A 275 24.60 12.15 -13.14
C ILE A 275 23.73 12.65 -11.98
N ASP A 276 22.54 13.14 -12.31
CA ASP A 276 21.58 13.68 -11.34
C ASP A 276 20.67 12.60 -10.76
N ILE A 277 20.22 11.66 -11.60
CA ILE A 277 19.31 10.58 -11.20
C ILE A 277 19.94 9.23 -11.51
N ARG A 278 19.89 8.32 -10.54
CA ARG A 278 20.34 6.92 -10.65
C ARG A 278 19.17 6.00 -10.41
N GLY A 279 18.71 5.31 -11.45
CA GLY A 279 17.67 4.31 -11.35
C GLY A 279 18.27 2.91 -11.28
N TRP A 280 18.04 2.21 -10.18
CA TRP A 280 18.40 0.80 -10.07
C TRP A 280 17.21 -0.07 -10.48
N ILE A 281 17.38 -0.77 -11.61
CA ILE A 281 16.38 -1.66 -12.16
C ILE A 281 16.80 -3.11 -11.90
N ARG A 282 15.84 -3.93 -11.47
CA ARG A 282 16.01 -5.38 -11.40
C ARG A 282 14.91 -6.08 -12.16
N THR A 283 15.30 -7.00 -13.03
CA THR A 283 14.40 -7.82 -13.83
C THR A 283 14.73 -9.29 -13.71
N PHE A 284 13.75 -10.14 -13.96
CA PHE A 284 13.98 -11.57 -14.19
C PHE A 284 14.76 -11.76 -15.50
N ALA A 285 15.81 -12.57 -15.48
CA ALA A 285 16.72 -12.70 -16.62
C ALA A 285 16.08 -13.38 -17.85
N ASP A 286 15.07 -14.23 -17.64
CA ASP A 286 14.40 -15.00 -18.70
C ASP A 286 13.27 -14.23 -19.39
N THR A 287 12.50 -13.47 -18.63
CA THR A 287 11.30 -12.76 -19.09
C THR A 287 11.53 -11.26 -19.30
N GLY A 288 12.54 -10.69 -18.64
CA GLY A 288 12.71 -9.23 -18.56
C GLY A 288 11.67 -8.54 -17.68
N ASP A 289 10.81 -9.30 -17.00
CA ASP A 289 9.78 -8.73 -16.13
C ASP A 289 10.41 -7.99 -14.93
N PRO A 290 9.91 -6.80 -14.57
CA PRO A 290 10.44 -6.01 -13.47
C PRO A 290 10.14 -6.67 -12.12
N ILE A 291 11.19 -6.84 -11.32
CA ILE A 291 11.11 -7.23 -9.91
C ILE A 291 10.85 -5.96 -9.09
N TYR A 292 11.68 -4.94 -9.30
CA TYR A 292 11.45 -3.57 -8.82
C TYR A 292 12.31 -2.57 -9.57
N VAL A 293 11.91 -1.30 -9.49
CA VAL A 293 12.67 -0.13 -9.94
C VAL A 293 12.76 0.84 -8.77
N GLY A 294 13.97 1.29 -8.45
CA GLY A 294 14.22 2.26 -7.38
C GLY A 294 15.07 3.44 -7.87
N ILE A 295 14.63 4.66 -7.59
CA ILE A 295 15.38 5.88 -7.89
C ILE A 295 16.15 6.33 -6.66
N TYR A 296 17.48 6.36 -6.76
CA TYR A 296 18.37 6.76 -5.68
C TYR A 296 18.74 8.23 -5.82
N THR A 297 18.59 8.96 -4.72
CA THR A 297 19.01 10.35 -4.56
C THR A 297 19.70 10.51 -3.22
N SER A 298 20.55 11.52 -3.10
CA SER A 298 21.17 11.90 -1.83
C SER A 298 21.00 13.38 -1.60
N PHE A 299 20.75 13.77 -0.35
CA PHE A 299 20.62 15.18 0.04
C PHE A 299 21.32 15.44 1.37
N ARG A 300 21.59 16.72 1.65
CA ARG A 300 22.18 17.15 2.92
C ARG A 300 21.20 18.01 3.70
N HIS A 301 21.15 17.80 5.01
CA HIS A 301 20.33 18.57 5.94
C HIS A 301 21.02 18.66 7.30
N GLU A 302 21.10 19.87 7.87
CA GLU A 302 21.73 20.13 9.18
C GLU A 302 23.11 19.48 9.37
N GLY A 303 23.97 19.59 8.34
CA GLY A 303 25.33 19.04 8.38
C GLY A 303 25.43 17.51 8.21
N ARG A 304 24.30 16.82 8.02
CA ARG A 304 24.22 15.37 7.77
C ARG A 304 23.87 15.08 6.31
N GLY A 305 24.37 13.96 5.79
CA GLY A 305 23.94 13.43 4.50
C GLY A 305 22.96 12.28 4.66
N TYR A 306 22.02 12.18 3.72
CA TYR A 306 20.96 11.18 3.69
C TYR A 306 20.90 10.54 2.31
N VAL A 307 20.47 9.29 2.26
CA VAL A 307 20.10 8.61 1.02
C VAL A 307 18.61 8.33 1.01
N SER A 308 17.95 8.71 -0.07
CA SER A 308 16.54 8.41 -0.31
C SER A 308 16.40 7.52 -1.53
N VAL A 309 15.55 6.51 -1.41
CA VAL A 309 15.13 5.66 -2.52
C VAL A 309 13.63 5.83 -2.76
N GLY A 310 13.27 6.21 -3.99
CA GLY A 310 11.90 6.30 -4.46
C GLY A 310 11.51 5.05 -5.24
N PHE A 311 10.44 4.40 -4.83
CA PHE A 311 9.78 3.33 -5.57
C PHE A 311 8.56 3.92 -6.28
N PRO A 312 8.67 4.26 -7.58
CA PRO A 312 7.56 4.82 -8.33
C PRO A 312 6.41 3.83 -8.39
N ILE A 313 5.19 4.34 -8.25
CA ILE A 313 3.94 3.60 -8.44
C ILE A 313 2.97 4.49 -9.26
N PRO A 314 1.88 3.95 -9.83
CA PRO A 314 0.97 4.74 -10.65
C PRO A 314 0.39 5.92 -9.87
N ARG A 315 0.69 7.15 -10.33
CA ARG A 315 0.23 8.42 -9.72
C ARG A 315 0.61 8.63 -8.26
N SER A 316 1.68 7.97 -7.80
CA SER A 316 2.22 8.16 -6.46
C SER A 316 3.67 7.67 -6.39
N ASN A 317 4.31 7.83 -5.24
CA ASN A 317 5.61 7.24 -4.96
C ASN A 317 5.63 6.69 -3.54
N PHE A 318 6.45 5.67 -3.33
CA PHE A 318 6.84 5.24 -2.00
C PHE A 318 8.31 5.59 -1.79
N THR A 319 8.60 6.55 -0.92
CA THR A 319 9.98 6.93 -0.60
C THR A 319 10.41 6.37 0.75
N ALA A 320 11.61 5.78 0.78
CA ALA A 320 12.31 5.44 2.01
C ALA A 320 13.59 6.29 2.12
N THR A 321 13.76 6.96 3.26
CA THR A 321 14.96 7.74 3.57
C THR A 321 15.74 7.06 4.67
N LEU A 322 17.04 6.91 4.47
CA LEU A 322 17.94 6.28 5.41
C LEU A 322 18.90 7.32 5.97
N GLU A 323 18.98 7.36 7.30
CA GLU A 323 20.03 8.04 8.04
C GLU A 323 21.20 7.05 8.24
N PRO A 324 22.40 7.34 7.71
CA PRO A 324 23.57 6.50 7.94
C PRO A 324 24.06 6.65 9.40
N ARG A 325 24.41 5.53 10.03
CA ARG A 325 25.01 5.48 11.37
C ARG A 325 26.23 4.56 11.35
N GLY A 326 27.35 5.05 11.88
CA GLY A 326 28.63 4.34 11.96
C GLY A 326 29.03 3.99 13.39
#